data_AF-A0AAW7XDI3-F1
#
_entry.id   AF-A0AAW7XDI3-F1
#
_cell.length_a   1.000
_cell.length_b   1.000
_cell.length_c   1.000
_cell.angle_alpha   90.00
_cell.angle_beta   90.00
_cell.angle_gamma   90.00
#
_symmetry.space_group_name_H-M   'P 1'
#
loop_
_entity.id
_entity.type
_entity.pdbx_description
1 polymer ?
#
loop_
_entity_poly.entity_id
_entity_poly.type
_entity_poly.pdbx_seq_one_letter_code
_entity_poly.pdbx_strand_id
1 'polypeptide(L)' 'SAAEAVSDDNSGRLSYVIAEYTGAKINGDAEFNGFSFYTVGSGTTLDHLVVKYGFDDGVEFFGGTVDLNGILCVNIADDM' A
#
# COMPACT_ATOMS: atom_id res chain seq x y z
N SER A 1 -14.11 7.41 17.58
CA SER A 1 -12.81 7.93 17.11
C SER A 1 -12.43 7.13 15.88
N ALA A 2 -11.80 7.75 14.88
CA ALA A 2 -10.99 6.95 13.96
C ALA A 2 -9.99 6.17 14.84
N ALA A 3 -9.73 4.90 14.55
CA ALA A 3 -8.69 4.17 15.28
C ALA A 3 -7.41 4.99 15.14
N GLU A 4 -6.94 5.57 16.24
CA GLU A 4 -5.69 6.33 16.20
C GLU A 4 -4.57 5.32 16.02
N ALA A 5 -3.67 5.58 15.07
CA ALA A 5 -2.51 4.74 14.84
C ALA A 5 -1.72 4.65 16.15
N VAL A 6 -1.60 3.44 16.71
CA VAL A 6 -0.65 3.20 17.80
C VAL A 6 0.72 3.12 17.15
N SER A 7 1.60 4.07 17.48
CA SER A 7 2.83 4.33 16.73
C SER A 7 3.74 3.10 16.59
N ASP A 8 3.73 2.22 17.58
CA ASP A 8 4.54 1.00 17.66
C ASP A 8 3.71 -0.29 17.49
N ASP A 9 2.48 -0.19 16.98
CA ASP A 9 1.68 -1.36 16.63
C ASP A 9 2.40 -2.27 15.62
N ASN A 10 2.12 -3.56 15.71
CA ASN A 10 2.54 -4.56 14.74
C ASN A 10 1.30 -5.14 14.04
N SER A 11 1.01 -4.61 12.86
CA SER A 11 -0.07 -5.07 11.98
C SER A 11 0.32 -6.31 11.16
N GLY A 12 1.51 -6.87 11.39
CA GLY A 12 2.01 -8.10 10.78
C GLY A 12 3.19 -7.90 9.83
N ARG A 13 3.31 -8.80 8.85
CA ARG A 13 4.41 -8.81 7.87
C ARG A 13 3.92 -9.14 6.47
N LEU A 14 4.28 -8.29 5.51
CA LEU A 14 4.23 -8.59 4.08
C LEU A 14 5.65 -8.60 3.53
N SER A 15 6.00 -9.66 2.82
CA SER A 15 7.29 -9.69 2.14
C SER A 15 7.32 -10.60 0.92
N TYR A 16 8.01 -10.13 -0.12
CA TYR A 16 8.03 -10.76 -1.44
C TYR A 16 6.62 -10.96 -2.00
N VAL A 17 5.78 -9.93 -1.87
CA VAL A 17 4.40 -9.94 -2.39
C VAL A 17 4.35 -9.15 -3.68
N ILE A 18 3.66 -9.71 -4.68
CA ILE A 18 3.47 -9.09 -5.99
C ILE A 18 1.97 -8.88 -6.20
N ALA A 19 1.57 -7.63 -6.42
CA ALA A 19 0.24 -7.26 -6.91
C ALA A 19 0.34 -6.92 -8.41
N GLU A 20 -0.51 -7.50 -9.25
CA GLU A 20 -0.53 -7.23 -10.70
C GLU A 20 -1.95 -6.93 -11.16
N TYR A 21 -2.09 -6.02 -12.13
CA TYR A 21 -3.36 -5.65 -12.75
C TYR A 21 -4.39 -5.09 -11.74
N THR A 22 -3.92 -4.24 -10.82
CA THR A 22 -4.76 -3.48 -9.88
C THR A 22 -5.40 -2.27 -10.57
N GLY A 23 -6.25 -1.51 -9.87
CA GLY A 23 -6.94 -0.35 -10.44
C GLY A 23 -8.30 -0.67 -11.06
N ALA A 24 -9.00 -1.69 -10.55
CA ALA A 24 -10.41 -1.85 -10.89
C ALA A 24 -11.22 -0.65 -10.37
N LYS A 25 -12.15 -0.14 -11.17
CA LYS A 25 -12.98 1.00 -10.79
C LYS A 25 -13.85 0.67 -9.58
N ILE A 26 -13.73 1.47 -8.53
CA ILE A 26 -14.66 1.49 -7.39
C ILE A 26 -15.93 2.22 -7.84
N ASN A 27 -15.78 3.35 -8.53
CA ASN A 27 -16.87 4.15 -9.08
C ASN A 27 -16.39 4.94 -10.33
N GLY A 28 -17.12 5.99 -10.72
CA GLY A 28 -16.78 6.79 -11.91
C GLY A 28 -15.46 7.55 -11.81
N ASP A 29 -15.05 7.88 -10.58
CA ASP A 29 -13.96 8.82 -10.27
C ASP A 29 -12.84 8.19 -9.42
N ALA A 30 -12.93 6.89 -9.09
CA ALA A 30 -11.96 6.22 -8.22
C ALA A 30 -11.71 4.76 -8.62
N GLU A 31 -10.47 4.33 -8.47
CA GLU A 31 -9.94 3.00 -8.75
C GLU A 31 -9.37 2.37 -7.46
N PHE A 32 -8.87 1.13 -7.52
CA PHE A 32 -8.21 0.45 -6.39
C PHE A 32 -6.69 0.51 -6.53
N ASN A 33 -5.99 0.98 -5.50
CA ASN A 33 -4.53 0.98 -5.46
C ASN A 33 -3.92 -0.43 -5.50
N GLY A 34 -2.62 -0.51 -5.76
CA GLY A 34 -1.82 -1.73 -5.59
C GLY A 34 -1.79 -2.21 -4.15
N PHE A 35 -1.35 -1.34 -3.24
CA PHE A 35 -1.43 -1.51 -1.80
C PHE A 35 -1.96 -0.24 -1.14
N SER A 36 -2.89 -0.40 -0.20
CA SER A 36 -3.35 0.68 0.67
C SER A 36 -3.07 0.31 2.12
N PHE A 37 -2.27 1.12 2.80
CA PHE A 37 -1.92 0.92 4.21
C PHE A 37 -2.64 1.96 5.07
N TYR A 38 -3.52 1.51 5.95
CA TYR A 38 -4.31 2.39 6.83
C TYR A 38 -3.78 2.30 8.27
N THR A 39 -3.28 3.41 8.80
CA THR A 39 -2.89 3.56 10.22
C THR A 39 -1.92 2.49 10.74
N VAL A 40 -1.00 2.01 9.89
CA VAL A 40 -0.07 0.93 10.21
C VAL A 40 1.09 1.42 11.10
N GLY A 41 1.39 0.69 12.18
CA GLY A 41 2.43 1.03 13.16
C GLY A 41 3.83 0.54 12.79
N SER A 42 4.84 1.08 13.49
CA SER A 42 6.27 0.88 13.19
C SER A 42 6.81 -0.50 13.54
N GLY A 43 6.03 -1.29 14.29
CA GLY A 43 6.31 -2.71 14.52
C GLY A 43 6.00 -3.60 13.31
N THR A 44 5.33 -3.06 12.29
CA THR A 44 4.94 -3.78 11.07
C THR A 44 6.11 -3.90 10.10
N THR A 45 6.23 -5.05 9.43
CA THR A 45 7.27 -5.26 8.41
C THR A 45 6.67 -5.24 7.01
N LEU A 46 7.08 -4.27 6.18
CA LEU A 46 6.78 -4.21 4.76
C LEU A 46 8.10 -4.26 3.98
N ASP A 47 8.37 -5.37 3.29
CA ASP A 47 9.69 -5.62 2.70
C ASP A 47 9.65 -6.39 1.37
N HIS A 48 10.25 -5.87 0.30
CA HIS A 48 10.21 -6.47 -1.04
C HIS A 48 8.78 -6.62 -1.57
N LEU A 49 8.08 -5.51 -1.73
CA LEU A 49 6.77 -5.48 -2.38
C LEU A 49 6.91 -5.07 -3.84
N VAL A 50 6.03 -5.58 -4.70
CA VAL A 50 6.00 -5.25 -6.13
C VAL A 50 4.57 -4.97 -6.56
N VAL A 51 4.37 -3.91 -7.33
CA VAL A 51 3.10 -3.61 -8.00
C VAL A 51 3.35 -3.45 -9.50
N LYS A 52 2.53 -4.09 -10.33
CA LYS A 52 2.65 -3.98 -11.79
C LYS A 52 1.31 -3.75 -12.46
N TYR A 53 1.32 -2.93 -13.51
CA TYR A 53 0.18 -2.72 -14.40
C TYR A 53 -1.08 -2.24 -13.66
N GLY A 54 -0.92 -1.36 -12.67
CA GLY A 54 -2.02 -0.74 -11.92
C GLY A 54 -2.60 0.46 -12.65
N PHE A 55 -3.92 0.66 -12.54
CA PHE A 55 -4.61 1.84 -13.10
C PHE A 55 -4.81 3.00 -12.09
N ASP A 56 -4.31 2.83 -10.86
CA ASP A 56 -4.33 3.80 -9.77
C ASP A 56 -2.98 3.73 -9.03
N ASP A 57 -2.86 4.35 -7.86
CA ASP A 57 -1.63 4.35 -7.06
C ASP A 57 -0.99 2.97 -6.84
N GLY A 58 0.34 2.90 -6.92
CA GLY A 58 1.12 1.71 -6.61
C GLY A 58 1.03 1.37 -5.13
N VAL A 59 1.42 2.31 -4.28
CA VAL A 59 1.30 2.21 -2.83
C VAL A 59 0.78 3.53 -2.27
N GLU A 60 -0.29 3.49 -1.48
CA GLU A 60 -0.79 4.67 -0.77
C GLU A 60 -0.85 4.44 0.74
N PHE A 61 -0.39 5.44 1.50
CA PHE A 61 -0.41 5.43 2.96
C PHE A 61 -1.44 6.42 3.50
N PHE A 62 -2.43 5.88 4.20
CA PHE A 62 -3.46 6.65 4.88
C PHE A 62 -3.14 6.73 6.38
N GLY A 63 -2.07 7.46 6.70
CA GLY A 63 -1.55 7.62 8.06
C GLY A 63 -0.83 6.39 8.61
N GLY A 64 -0.38 6.50 9.87
CA GLY A 64 0.50 5.52 10.50
C GLY A 64 1.97 5.93 10.48
N THR A 65 2.83 5.04 10.96
CA THR A 65 4.29 5.23 11.05
C THR A 65 4.94 3.89 10.71
N VAL A 66 5.14 3.58 9.44
CA VAL A 66 5.77 2.32 9.01
C VAL A 66 6.78 2.59 7.91
N ASP A 67 7.86 1.81 7.90
CA ASP A 67 8.84 1.83 6.82
C ASP A 67 8.53 0.72 5.79
N LEU A 68 8.55 1.09 4.52
CA LEU A 68 8.51 0.15 3.39
C LEU A 68 9.91 0.06 2.77
N ASN A 69 10.51 -1.12 2.86
CA ASN A 69 11.84 -1.38 2.29
C ASN A 69 11.72 -2.21 1.01
N GLY A 70 12.34 -1.75 -0.09
CA GLY A 70 12.33 -2.48 -1.36
C GLY A 70 10.95 -2.55 -2.01
N ILE A 71 10.51 -1.44 -2.61
CA ILE A 71 9.31 -1.38 -3.46
C ILE A 71 9.71 -1.32 -4.93
N LEU A 72 9.02 -2.06 -5.78
CA LEU A 72 9.11 -1.94 -7.24
C LEU A 72 7.73 -1.69 -7.84
N CYS A 73 7.52 -0.51 -8.41
CA CYS A 73 6.32 -0.14 -9.14
C CYS A 73 6.61 -0.13 -10.65
N VAL A 74 5.84 -0.90 -11.44
CA VAL A 74 6.03 -1.04 -12.90
C VAL A 74 4.74 -0.71 -13.64
N ASN A 75 4.79 0.27 -14.54
CA ASN A 75 3.64 0.67 -15.37
C ASN A 75 2.38 0.96 -14.53
N ILE A 76 2.56 1.81 -13.51
CA ILE A 76 1.46 2.35 -12.72
C ILE A 76 0.93 3.61 -13.41
N ALA A 77 -0.39 3.79 -13.45
CA ALA A 77 -1.02 4.85 -14.23
C ALA A 77 -1.07 6.21 -13.52
N ASP A 78 -1.21 6.24 -12.19
CA ASP A 78 -1.26 7.48 -11.40
C ASP A 78 0.07 7.73 -10.68
N ASP A 79 0.20 7.38 -9.40
CA ASP A 79 1.44 7.53 -8.64
C ASP A 79 2.08 6.18 -8.25
N MET A 80 3.36 6.24 -7.83
CA MET A 80 4.10 5.07 -7.38
C MET A 80 3.92 4.79 -5.90
#